data_AF-A0A315R5W5-F1
#
_entry.id   AF-A0A315R5W5-F1
#
_cell.length_a   1.000
_cell.length_b   1.000
_cell.length_c   1.000
_cell.angle_alpha   90.00
_cell.angle_beta   90.00
_cell.angle_gamma   90.00
#
_symmetry.space_group_name_H-M   'P 1'
#
loop_
_entity.id
_entity.type
_entity.pdbx_description
1 polymer ?
#
loop_
_entity_poly.entity_id
_entity_poly.type
_entity_poly.pdbx_seq_one_letter_code
_entity_poly.pdbx_strand_id
1 'polypeptide(L)'
;MTLRLIISYFLMITGSAFAIVTVLGLLRFPDVYTRIHAGAVVLTISAVLVTMGTAIYVWDLFLSAKIVLIGIFFLFSNPMATHAIARASYKRQIALPEEYEIDAYSDYLGRDA
;
A
#
# COMPACT_ATOMS: atom_id res chain seq x y z
N MET A 1 -23.15 -22.76 -0.25
CA MET A 1 -23.11 -21.74 -1.32
C MET A 1 -23.26 -20.33 -0.77
N THR A 2 -24.21 -20.06 0.11
CA THR A 2 -24.45 -18.75 0.75
C THR A 2 -23.29 -18.27 1.64
N LEU A 3 -22.74 -19.15 2.49
CA LEU A 3 -21.64 -18.79 3.41
C LEU A 3 -20.42 -18.23 2.66
N ARG A 4 -20.05 -18.85 1.53
CA ARG A 4 -18.95 -18.41 0.68
C ARG A 4 -19.16 -16.98 0.18
N LEU A 5 -20.37 -16.67 -0.31
CA LEU A 5 -20.71 -15.34 -0.82
C LEU A 5 -20.65 -14.29 0.28
N ILE A 6 -21.14 -14.62 1.48
CA ILE A 6 -21.06 -13.72 2.64
C ILE A 6 -19.60 -13.39 2.95
N ILE A 7 -18.72 -14.40 3.00
CA ILE A 7 -17.29 -14.21 3.23
C ILE A 7 -16.67 -13.35 2.11
N SER A 8 -16.94 -13.67 0.84
CA SER A 8 -16.45 -12.88 -0.30
C SER A 8 -16.84 -11.41 -0.22
N TYR A 9 -18.13 -11.13 -0.01
CA TYR A 9 -18.61 -9.75 0.08
C TYR A 9 -18.04 -9.03 1.29
N PHE A 10 -17.92 -9.70 2.43
CA PHE A 10 -17.28 -9.13 3.60
C PHE A 10 -15.82 -8.72 3.33
N LEU A 11 -15.03 -9.60 2.71
CA LEU A 11 -13.65 -9.30 2.33
C LEU A 11 -13.56 -8.16 1.31
N MET A 12 -14.44 -8.15 0.30
CA MET A 12 -14.44 -7.10 -0.73
C MET A 12 -14.85 -5.75 -0.16
N ILE A 13 -15.90 -5.69 0.67
CA ILE A 13 -16.39 -4.44 1.28
C ILE A 13 -15.34 -3.87 2.24
N THR A 14 -14.77 -4.72 3.11
CA THR A 14 -13.71 -4.28 4.04
C THR A 14 -12.47 -3.81 3.28
N GLY A 15 -12.06 -4.54 2.24
CA GLY A 15 -10.97 -4.13 1.35
C GLY A 15 -11.24 -2.78 0.65
N SER A 16 -12.43 -2.59 0.10
CA SER A 16 -12.84 -1.31 -0.51
C SER A 16 -12.86 -0.15 0.50
N ALA A 17 -13.28 -0.40 1.74
CA ALA A 17 -13.20 0.60 2.80
C ALA A 17 -11.74 1.01 3.08
N PHE A 18 -10.82 0.05 3.15
CA PHE A 18 -9.38 0.35 3.26
C PHE A 18 -8.82 1.09 2.02
N ALA A 19 -9.34 0.83 0.82
CA ALA A 19 -8.96 1.58 -0.37
C ALA A 19 -9.33 3.07 -0.23
N ILE A 20 -10.52 3.37 0.30
CA ILE A 20 -10.96 4.74 0.58
C ILE A 20 -10.06 5.38 1.64
N VAL A 21 -9.74 4.66 2.72
CA VAL A 21 -8.82 5.14 3.77
C VAL A 21 -7.43 5.43 3.18
N THR A 22 -6.95 4.61 2.25
CA THR A 22 -5.69 4.84 1.54
C THR A 22 -5.71 6.17 0.79
N VAL A 23 -6.76 6.43 0.00
CA VAL A 23 -6.92 7.69 -0.75
C VAL A 23 -7.03 8.88 0.20
N LEU A 24 -7.79 8.75 1.29
CA LEU A 24 -7.88 9.79 2.31
C LEU A 24 -6.53 10.09 2.97
N GLY A 25 -5.72 9.06 3.26
CA GLY A 25 -4.36 9.23 3.76
C GLY A 25 -3.46 9.96 2.77
N LEU A 26 -3.53 9.61 1.48
CA LEU A 26 -2.77 10.27 0.42
C LEU A 26 -3.14 11.76 0.26
N LEU A 27 -4.43 12.11 0.43
CA LEU A 27 -4.91 13.48 0.30
C LEU A 27 -4.68 14.33 1.55
N ARG A 28 -4.80 13.73 2.74
CA ARG A 28 -4.77 14.46 4.02
C ARG A 28 -3.36 14.60 4.60
N PHE A 29 -2.46 13.66 4.32
CA PHE A 29 -1.14 13.70 4.94
C PHE A 29 -0.28 14.84 4.37
N PRO A 30 0.43 15.59 5.24
CA PRO A 30 1.14 16.80 4.85
C PRO A 30 2.42 16.50 4.08
N ASP A 31 3.07 15.37 4.38
CA ASP A 31 4.42 15.07 3.92
C ASP A 31 4.47 13.85 2.98
N VAL A 32 5.51 13.77 2.14
CA VAL A 32 5.68 12.68 1.17
C VAL A 32 5.88 11.33 1.87
N TYR A 33 6.64 11.24 2.96
CA TYR A 33 6.84 9.98 3.67
C TYR A 33 5.58 9.51 4.37
N THR A 34 4.82 10.43 4.95
CA THR A 34 3.51 10.10 5.57
C THR A 34 2.49 9.66 4.52
N ARG A 35 2.47 10.28 3.33
CA ARG A 35 1.68 9.80 2.17
C ARG A 35 2.12 8.42 1.68
N ILE A 36 3.44 8.19 1.58
CA ILE A 36 4.00 6.88 1.21
C ILE A 36 3.60 5.83 2.25
N HIS A 37 3.56 6.16 3.54
CA HIS A 37 3.12 5.24 4.58
C HIS A 37 1.67 4.77 4.36
N ALA A 38 0.75 5.69 4.05
CA ALA A 38 -0.61 5.32 3.66
C ALA A 38 -0.63 4.39 2.44
N GLY A 39 0.13 4.74 1.40
CA GLY A 39 0.23 3.97 0.15
C GLY A 39 0.95 2.63 0.28
N ALA A 40 1.84 2.45 1.27
CA ALA A 40 2.58 1.21 1.48
C ALA A 40 1.77 0.20 2.31
N VAL A 41 1.18 0.66 3.42
CA VAL A 41 0.56 -0.24 4.40
C VAL A 41 -0.91 -0.49 4.06
N VAL A 42 -1.71 0.57 4.00
CA VAL A 42 -3.17 0.45 3.89
C VAL A 42 -3.58 -0.04 2.51
N LEU A 43 -2.91 0.44 1.46
CA LEU A 43 -3.18 0.00 0.08
C LEU A 43 -2.94 -1.50 -0.12
N THR A 44 -1.88 -2.04 0.50
CA THR A 44 -1.53 -3.46 0.42
C THR A 44 -2.60 -4.32 1.07
N ILE A 45 -3.07 -3.93 2.26
CA ILE A 45 -4.16 -4.62 2.97
C ILE A 45 -5.44 -4.59 2.12
N SER A 46 -5.79 -3.43 1.56
CA SER A 46 -6.91 -3.27 0.64
C SER A 46 -6.82 -4.24 -0.55
N ALA A 47 -5.68 -4.26 -1.24
CA ALA A 47 -5.48 -5.10 -2.42
C ALA A 47 -5.57 -6.60 -2.08
N VAL A 48 -4.98 -7.04 -0.96
CA VAL A 48 -5.04 -8.45 -0.52
C VAL A 48 -6.48 -8.85 -0.18
N LEU A 49 -7.22 -8.02 0.56
CA LEU A 49 -8.62 -8.30 0.92
C LEU A 49 -9.52 -8.40 -0.31
N VAL A 50 -9.42 -7.44 -1.24
CA VAL A 50 -10.24 -7.44 -2.46
C VAL A 50 -9.90 -8.63 -3.37
N THR A 51 -8.62 -8.91 -3.58
CA THR A 51 -8.20 -10.04 -4.44
C THR A 51 -8.59 -11.39 -3.83
N MET A 52 -8.40 -11.59 -2.52
CA MET A 52 -8.87 -12.80 -1.83
C MET A 52 -10.40 -12.95 -1.88
N GLY A 53 -11.14 -11.87 -1.59
CA GLY A 53 -12.61 -11.90 -1.66
C GLY A 53 -13.13 -12.24 -3.06
N THR A 54 -12.49 -11.68 -4.09
CA THR A 54 -12.82 -11.95 -5.50
C THR A 54 -12.48 -13.38 -5.92
N ALA A 55 -11.33 -13.92 -5.50
CA ALA A 55 -10.98 -15.32 -5.77
C ALA A 55 -12.01 -16.29 -5.15
N ILE A 56 -12.44 -16.05 -3.92
CA ILE A 56 -13.47 -16.85 -3.24
C ILE A 56 -14.84 -16.69 -3.94
N TYR A 57 -15.14 -15.52 -4.50
CA TYR A 57 -16.42 -15.23 -5.15
C TYR A 57 -16.59 -16.04 -6.43
N VAL A 58 -15.57 -16.01 -7.29
CA VAL A 58 -15.57 -16.66 -8.59
C VAL A 58 -15.64 -18.18 -8.45
N TRP A 59 -14.92 -18.76 -7.48
CA TRP A 59 -14.90 -20.21 -7.20
C TRP A 59 -14.58 -21.10 -8.42
N ASP A 60 -13.85 -20.54 -9.40
CA ASP A 60 -13.22 -21.26 -10.51
C ASP A 60 -11.72 -21.37 -10.24
N LEU A 61 -11.14 -22.57 -10.37
CA LEU A 61 -9.76 -22.83 -9.99
C LEU A 61 -8.77 -21.99 -10.80
N PHE A 62 -8.96 -21.92 -12.12
CA PHE A 62 -8.02 -21.27 -13.02
C PHE A 62 -8.07 -19.75 -12.86
N LEU A 63 -9.26 -19.18 -12.77
CA LEU A 63 -9.45 -17.74 -12.56
C LEU A 63 -9.03 -17.31 -11.15
N SER A 64 -9.32 -18.11 -10.12
CA SER A 64 -8.88 -17.83 -8.74
C SER A 64 -7.37 -17.84 -8.62
N ALA A 65 -6.68 -18.80 -9.26
CA ALA A 65 -5.22 -18.86 -9.27
C ALA A 65 -4.60 -17.59 -9.90
N LYS A 66 -5.17 -17.09 -11.00
CA LYS A 66 -4.74 -15.83 -11.61
C LYS A 66 -4.93 -14.63 -10.69
N ILE A 67 -6.07 -14.55 -10.00
CA ILE A 67 -6.36 -13.45 -9.06
C ILE A 67 -5.37 -13.47 -7.88
N VAL A 68 -5.10 -14.65 -7.34
CA VAL A 68 -4.11 -14.80 -6.25
C VAL A 68 -2.71 -14.42 -6.74
N LEU A 69 -2.33 -14.81 -7.96
CA LEU A 69 -1.06 -14.41 -8.56
C LEU A 69 -0.93 -12.89 -8.69
N ILE A 70 -2.02 -12.20 -9.08
CA ILE A 70 -2.08 -10.72 -9.11
C ILE A 70 -1.88 -10.16 -7.70
N GLY A 71 -2.54 -10.73 -6.68
CA GLY A 71 -2.38 -10.30 -5.29
C GLY A 71 -0.95 -10.46 -4.77
N ILE A 72 -0.30 -11.58 -5.08
CA ILE A 72 1.12 -11.83 -4.74
C ILE A 72 2.02 -10.84 -5.46
N PHE A 73 1.83 -10.65 -6.76
CA PHE A 73 2.62 -9.68 -7.53
C PHE A 73 2.48 -8.26 -6.96
N PHE A 74 1.26 -7.85 -6.59
CA PHE A 74 1.00 -6.56 -5.97
C PHE A 74 1.73 -6.41 -4.62
N LEU A 75 1.74 -7.47 -3.81
CA LEU A 75 2.41 -7.50 -2.50
C LEU A 75 3.91 -7.22 -2.60
N PHE A 76 4.57 -7.65 -3.68
CA PHE A 76 5.98 -7.35 -3.94
C PHE A 76 6.18 -6.03 -4.68
N SER A 77 5.29 -5.70 -5.61
CA SER A 77 5.40 -4.49 -6.42
C SER A 77 5.24 -3.22 -5.59
N ASN A 78 4.30 -3.21 -4.63
CA ASN A 78 4.04 -2.03 -3.82
C ASN A 78 5.23 -1.59 -2.92
N PRO A 79 5.90 -2.46 -2.14
CA PRO A 79 7.08 -2.07 -1.37
C PRO A 79 8.25 -1.62 -2.27
N MET A 80 8.40 -2.20 -3.46
CA MET A 80 9.43 -1.74 -4.40
C MET A 80 9.13 -0.34 -4.95
N ALA A 81 7.87 -0.07 -5.32
CA ALA A 81 7.45 1.24 -5.80
C ALA A 81 7.60 2.31 -4.71
N THR A 82 7.11 2.04 -3.50
CA THR A 82 7.17 2.98 -2.37
C THR A 82 8.61 3.27 -1.94
N HIS A 83 9.49 2.26 -1.90
CA HIS A 83 10.91 2.46 -1.64
C HIS A 83 11.59 3.32 -2.73
N ALA A 84 11.30 3.06 -4.00
CA ALA A 84 11.86 3.85 -5.10
C ALA A 84 11.41 5.33 -5.02
N ILE A 85 10.14 5.58 -4.70
CA ILE A 85 9.60 6.93 -4.52
C ILE A 85 10.24 7.61 -3.31
N ALA A 86 10.37 6.92 -2.17
CA ALA A 86 10.99 7.47 -0.96
C ALA A 86 12.45 7.87 -1.23
N ARG A 87 13.23 6.98 -1.85
CA ARG A 87 14.63 7.25 -2.20
C ARG A 87 14.77 8.41 -3.19
N ALA A 88 13.90 8.48 -4.20
CA ALA A 88 13.91 9.58 -5.16
C ALA A 88 13.56 10.92 -4.50
N SER A 89 12.59 10.92 -3.58
CA SER A 89 12.15 12.11 -2.83
C SER A 89 13.27 12.62 -1.92
N TYR A 90 13.94 11.72 -1.19
CA TYR A 90 15.09 12.07 -0.36
C TYR A 90 16.27 12.63 -1.18
N LYS A 91 16.57 12.02 -2.33
CA LYS A 91 17.64 12.50 -3.22
C LYS A 91 17.39 13.91 -3.74
N ARG A 92 16.13 14.21 -4.09
CA ARG A 92 15.70 15.51 -4.63
C ARG A 92 15.34 16.56 -3.57
N GLN A 93 15.45 16.24 -2.28
CA GLN A 93 15.15 17.17 -1.16
C GLN A 93 13.73 17.77 -1.22
N ILE A 94 12.77 17.02 -1.75
CA ILE A 94 11.41 17.56 -2.04
C ILE A 94 10.51 17.60 -0.79
N ALA A 95 10.99 17.06 0.34
CA ALA A 95 10.15 16.73 1.49
C ALA A 95 10.99 16.42 2.73
N LEU A 96 11.95 17.29 3.07
CA LEU A 96 12.55 17.28 4.40
C LEU A 96 11.87 18.42 5.17
N PRO A 97 10.80 18.18 5.94
CA PRO A 97 10.30 19.18 6.87
C PRO A 97 11.45 19.66 7.76
N GLU A 98 11.63 20.98 7.87
CA GLU A 98 12.57 21.60 8.83
C GLU A 98 12.32 21.11 10.28
N GLU A 99 11.15 20.54 10.54
CA GLU A 99 10.71 19.99 11.83
C GLU A 99 11.28 18.61 12.15
N TYR A 100 11.99 17.93 11.23
CA TYR A 100 12.69 16.68 11.57
C TYR A 100 13.84 16.99 12.54
N GLU A 101 13.58 16.78 13.83
CA GLU A 101 14.55 17.01 14.91
C GLU A 101 15.79 16.10 14.78
N ILE A 102 15.64 14.92 14.14
CA ILE A 102 16.71 13.95 13.92
C ILE A 102 16.59 13.33 12.51
N ASP A 103 17.61 13.54 11.67
CA ASP A 103 17.81 12.81 10.41
C ASP A 103 19.18 12.11 10.39
N ALA A 104 19.26 10.94 11.05
CA ALA A 104 20.47 10.13 11.09
C ALA A 104 20.92 9.62 9.70
N TYR A 105 20.03 9.63 8.70
CA TYR A 105 20.39 9.22 7.35
C TYR A 105 21.16 10.34 6.62
N SER A 106 20.88 11.60 6.93
CA SER A 106 21.65 12.76 6.47
C SER A 106 23.07 12.76 7.07
N ASP A 107 23.18 12.50 8.37
CA ASP A 107 24.47 12.33 9.07
C ASP A 107 25.33 11.24 8.43
N TYR A 108 24.73 10.06 8.15
CA TYR A 108 25.43 8.95 7.48
C TYR A 108 25.93 9.32 6.09
N LEU A 109 25.17 10.15 5.36
CA LEU A 109 25.53 10.61 4.02
C LEU A 109 26.54 11.77 4.04
N GLY A 110 26.89 12.31 5.22
CA GLY A 110 27.75 13.49 5.36
C GLY A 110 27.15 14.72 4.70
N ARG A 111 25.82 14.85 4.71
CA ARG A 111 25.09 15.93 4.02
C ARG A 111 25.03 17.24 4.82
N ASP A 112 25.22 17.15 6.13
CA ASP A 112 25.10 18.26 7.08
C ASP A 112 26.46 18.78 7.59
N ALA A 113 27.56 18.33 6.95
CA ALA A 113 28.95 18.71 7.23
C ALA A 113 29.51 19.72 6.21
#